data_AF-A0AAW5V6G7-F1
#
_entry.id   AF-A0AAW5V6G7-F1
#
_cell.length_a   1.000
_cell.length_b   1.000
_cell.length_c   1.000
_cell.angle_alpha   90.00
_cell.angle_beta   90.00
_cell.angle_gamma   90.00
#
_symmetry.space_group_name_H-M   'P 1'
#
loop_
_entity.id
_entity.type
_entity.pdbx_description
1 polymer ?
#
loop_
_entity_poly.entity_id
_entity_poly.type
_entity_poly.pdbx_seq_one_letter_code
_entity_poly.pdbx_strand_id
1 'polypeptide(L)' 'MVSDKMKSVLVHYNQGLTLYKSRKFAEAKEEFKKALAIHPGDGPSKLYIERCDDYIADPPPEDWDGVYNMKTK' A
#
# COMPACT_ATOMS: atom_id res chain seq x y z
N MET A 1 -14.66 16.05 13.06
CA MET A 1 -14.36 14.70 13.59
C MET A 1 -14.18 13.76 12.41
N VAL A 2 -13.12 12.95 12.42
CA VAL A 2 -12.95 11.87 11.43
C VAL A 2 -13.96 10.78 11.77
N SER A 3 -14.77 10.34 10.81
CA SER A 3 -15.77 9.28 11.02
C SER A 3 -15.10 7.96 11.39
N ASP A 4 -15.79 7.09 12.13
CA ASP A 4 -15.22 5.78 12.52
C ASP A 4 -14.84 4.94 11.30
N LYS A 5 -15.60 5.08 10.21
CA LYS A 5 -15.27 4.50 8.90
C LYS A 5 -13.91 4.95 8.39
N MET A 6 -13.59 6.25 8.49
CA MET A 6 -12.29 6.77 8.07
C MET A 6 -11.16 6.38 9.02
N LYS A 7 -11.43 6.18 10.32
CA LYS A 7 -10.43 5.60 11.23
C LYS A 7 -10.06 4.18 10.80
N SER A 8 -11.03 3.36 10.41
CA SER A 8 -10.77 2.00 9.92
C SER A 8 -9.97 1.99 8.60
N VAL A 9 -10.25 2.92 7.67
CA VAL A 9 -9.42 3.11 6.46
C VAL A 9 -7.98 3.40 6.86
N LEU A 10 -7.75 4.33 7.79
CA LEU A 10 -6.40 4.69 8.24
C LEU A 10 -5.67 3.53 8.93
N VAL A 11 -6.37 2.68 9.69
CA VAL A 11 -5.78 1.48 10.31
C VAL A 11 -5.22 0.54 9.24
N HIS A 12 -6.02 0.18 8.24
CA HIS A 12 -5.58 -0.70 7.17
C HIS A 12 -4.50 -0.05 6.30
N TYR A 13 -4.63 1.22 5.97
CA TYR A 13 -3.62 1.96 5.22
C TYR A 13 -2.26 1.99 5.94
N ASN A 14 -2.25 2.31 7.24
CA ASN A 14 -1.01 2.35 8.03
C ASN A 14 -0.38 0.97 8.20
N GLN A 15 -1.19 -0.07 8.36
CA GLN A 15 -0.70 -1.45 8.40
C GLN A 15 -0.07 -1.85 7.05
N GLY A 16 -0.74 -1.51 5.93
CA GLY A 16 -0.22 -1.70 4.58
C GLY A 16 1.12 -0.99 4.37
N LEU A 17 1.25 0.27 4.80
CA LEU A 17 2.51 1.01 4.73
C LEU A 17 3.65 0.37 5.52
N THR A 18 3.35 -0.17 6.71
CA THR A 18 4.35 -0.85 7.55
C THR A 18 4.87 -2.12 6.87
N LEU A 19 3.97 -2.91 6.29
CA LEU A 19 4.31 -4.10 5.52
C LEU A 19 5.07 -3.75 4.24
N TYR A 20 4.64 -2.71 3.52
CA TYR A 20 5.29 -2.23 2.30
C TYR A 20 6.75 -1.84 2.57
N LYS A 21 7.02 -1.06 3.62
CA LYS A 21 8.39 -0.70 4.03
C LYS A 21 9.22 -1.90 4.47
N SER A 22 8.56 -2.97 4.92
CA SER A 22 9.19 -4.24 5.28
C SER A 22 9.35 -5.19 4.08
N ARG A 23 9.12 -4.72 2.84
CA ARG A 23 9.17 -5.50 1.59
C ARG A 23 8.17 -6.68 1.53
N LYS A 24 7.16 -6.66 2.40
CA LYS A 24 6.07 -7.64 2.46
C LYS A 24 4.95 -7.22 1.52
N PHE A 25 5.25 -7.11 0.23
CA PHE A 25 4.37 -6.47 -0.75
C PHE A 25 3.03 -7.20 -0.94
N ALA A 26 3.03 -8.54 -0.88
CA ALA A 26 1.79 -9.31 -0.95
C ALA A 26 0.87 -9.04 0.24
N GLU A 27 1.40 -9.07 1.47
CA GLU A 27 0.62 -8.74 2.67
C GLU A 27 0.19 -7.27 2.68
N ALA A 28 1.06 -6.35 2.26
CA ALA A 28 0.77 -4.93 2.15
C ALA A 28 -0.41 -4.68 1.20
N LYS A 29 -0.40 -5.31 0.02
CA LYS A 29 -1.48 -5.22 -0.96
C LYS A 29 -2.83 -5.62 -0.38
N GLU A 30 -2.88 -6.69 0.42
CA GLU A 30 -4.12 -7.13 1.05
C GLU A 30 -4.67 -6.13 2.07
N GLU A 31 -3.81 -5.45 2.83
CA GLU A 31 -4.25 -4.39 3.74
C GLU A 31 -4.80 -3.16 2.98
N PHE A 32 -4.15 -2.74 1.90
CA PHE A 32 -4.68 -1.66 1.07
C PHE A 32 -6.03 -2.02 0.40
N LYS A 33 -6.23 -3.29 0.02
CA LYS A 33 -7.55 -3.76 -0.46
C LYS A 33 -8.63 -3.66 0.61
N LYS A 34 -8.31 -3.95 1.88
CA LYS A 34 -9.25 -3.78 3.00
C LYS A 34 -9.61 -2.30 3.20
N ALA A 35 -8.64 -1.39 3.08
CA ALA A 35 -8.91 0.05 3.09
C ALA A 35 -9.86 0.46 1.95
N LEU A 36 -9.67 -0.05 0.74
CA LEU A 36 -10.56 0.21 -0.41
C LEU A 36 -11.94 -0.42 -0.29
N ALA A 37 -12.07 -1.58 0.35
CA ALA A 37 -13.37 -2.17 0.62
C ALA A 37 -14.23 -1.26 1.52
N ILE A 38 -13.59 -0.48 2.40
CA ILE A 38 -14.25 0.51 3.25
C ILE A 38 -14.48 1.80 2.47
N HIS A 39 -13.43 2.35 1.85
CA HIS A 39 -13.50 3.57 1.04
C HIS A 39 -12.96 3.34 -0.37
N PRO A 40 -13.82 3.00 -1.34
CA PRO A 40 -13.39 2.75 -2.72
C PRO A 40 -12.75 3.97 -3.42
N GLY A 41 -12.86 5.15 -2.83
CA GLY A 41 -12.26 6.40 -3.31
C GLY A 41 -10.85 6.68 -2.77
N ASP A 42 -10.28 5.80 -1.92
CA ASP A 42 -8.97 6.01 -1.30
C ASP A 42 -7.84 5.94 -2.33
N GLY A 43 -7.49 7.09 -2.90
CA GLY A 43 -6.43 7.24 -3.90
C GLY A 43 -5.08 6.67 -3.44
N PRO A 44 -4.59 7.02 -2.24
CA PRO A 44 -3.38 6.43 -1.67
C PRO A 44 -3.37 4.90 -1.65
N SER A 45 -4.43 4.24 -1.17
CA SER A 45 -4.49 2.76 -1.16
C SER A 45 -4.45 2.16 -2.57
N LYS A 46 -5.11 2.78 -3.57
CA LYS A 46 -5.02 2.33 -4.97
C LYS A 46 -3.58 2.41 -5.49
N LEU A 47 -2.93 3.56 -5.28
CA LEU A 47 -1.55 3.77 -5.70
C LEU A 47 -0.61 2.73 -5.09
N TYR A 48 -0.74 2.46 -3.78
CA TYR A 48 0.12 1.48 -3.15
C TYR A 48 -0.16 0.04 -3.57
N ILE A 49 -1.39 -0.31 -3.98
CA ILE A 49 -1.66 -1.62 -4.58
C ILE A 49 -0.89 -1.77 -5.90
N GLU A 50 -0.93 -0.76 -6.77
CA GLU A 50 -0.17 -0.76 -8.03
C GLU A 50 1.33 -0.93 -7.78
N ARG A 51 1.88 -0.18 -6.82
CA ARG A 51 3.30 -0.31 -6.41
C ARG A 51 3.62 -1.68 -5.84
N CYS A 52 2.72 -2.27 -5.05
CA CYS A 52 2.91 -3.63 -4.54
C CYS A 52 2.93 -4.62 -5.71
N ASP A 53 2.07 -4.47 -6.71
CA ASP A 53 2.06 -5.33 -7.89
C ASP A 53 3.37 -5.24 -8.68
N ASP A 54 3.87 -4.02 -8.88
CA ASP A 54 5.17 -3.81 -9.52
C ASP A 54 6.31 -4.50 -8.75
N TYR A 55 6.35 -4.36 -7.42
CA TYR A 55 7.41 -4.96 -6.60
C TYR A 55 7.24 -6.44 -6.31
N ILE A 56 6.04 -7.00 -6.49
CA ILE A 56 5.85 -8.46 -6.51
C ILE A 56 6.38 -9.02 -7.82
N ALA A 57 6.12 -8.35 -8.95
CA ALA A 57 6.58 -8.77 -10.27
C ALA A 57 8.09 -8.56 -10.46
N ASP A 58 8.62 -7.44 -9.95
CA ASP A 58 10.02 -7.06 -10.01
C ASP A 58 10.50 -6.52 -8.65
N PRO A 59 10.99 -7.42 -7.77
CA PRO A 59 11.41 -7.06 -6.42
C PRO A 59 12.47 -5.95 -6.43
N PRO A 60 12.36 -4.97 -5.51
CA PRO A 60 13.39 -3.94 -5.41
C PRO A 60 14.70 -4.53 -4.89
N PRO A 61 15.83 -3.82 -5.07
CA PRO A 61 17.14 -4.19 -4.52
C PRO A 61 17.13 -4.45 -3.01
N GLU A 62 18.16 -5.14 -2.51
CA GLU A 62 18.28 -5.44 -1.07
C GLU A 62 18.45 -4.20 -0.20
N ASP A 63 19.09 -3.16 -0.74
CA ASP A 63 19.34 -1.87 -0.12
C ASP A 63 18.21 -0.86 -0.33
N TRP A 64 17.03 -1.32 -0.77
CA TRP A 64 15.88 -0.46 -1.00
C TRP A 64 15.46 0.32 0.25
N ASP A 65 15.37 1.63 0.11
CA ASP A 65 15.12 2.61 1.17
C ASP A 65 13.63 2.93 1.39
N GLY A 66 12.74 2.25 0.66
CA GLY A 66 11.30 2.49 0.70
C GLY A 66 10.78 3.48 -0.35
N VAL A 67 11.65 4.05 -1.20
CA VAL A 67 11.26 4.97 -2.26
C VAL A 67 10.78 4.19 -3.48
N TYR A 68 9.58 4.53 -3.97
CA TYR A 68 9.08 3.96 -5.22
C TYR A 68 9.79 4.61 -6.41
N ASN A 69 10.65 3.85 -7.08
CA ASN A 69 11.27 4.25 -8.34
C ASN A 69 10.32 3.96 -9.48
N MET A 70 9.55 4.98 -9.84
CA MET A 70 8.60 4.92 -10.95
C MET A 70 9.36 4.67 -12.25
N LYS A 71 9.22 3.47 -12.81
CA LYS A 71 9.84 3.15 -14.10
C LYS A 71 9.07 3.90 -15.19
N THR A 72 9.67 4.95 -15.73
CA THR A 72 9.19 5.60 -16.96
C THR A 72 9.06 4.54 -18.05
N LYS A 73 7.88 4.45 -18.66
CA LYS A 73 7.70 3.77 -19.95
C LYS A 73 8.49 4.46 -21.05
#